data_AF-A0A3M1L821-F1
#
_entry.id   AF-A0A3M1L821-F1
#
_cell.length_a   1.000
_cell.length_b   1.000
_cell.length_c   1.000
_cell.angle_alpha   90.00
_cell.angle_beta   90.00
_cell.angle_gamma   90.00
#
_symmetry.space_group_name_H-M   'P 1'
#
loop_
_entity.id
_entity.type
_entity.pdbx_description
1 polymer ?
#
loop_
_entity_poly.entity_id
_entity_poly.type
_entity_poly.pdbx_seq_one_letter_code
_entity_poly.pdbx_strand_id
1 'polypeptide(L)'
;MAKKSKSSQFPQNRSQSTKPKFVPPVTSSQRVQPEQMSLNAHSHIQLYLQTAQKPYLEQEDLNAILRLSQHLRIFGLLSAVGYINQSNDQNGKVRNRTVPIWQCLLGELIAPGERLSKQDLREKIVKMTRQNPPEYMAMWRRSLILAPHWNFWARAYAQT
;
A
#
# COMPACT_ATOMS: atom_id res chain seq x y z
N MET A 1 78.80 -2.89 40.74
CA MET A 1 78.00 -4.11 40.45
C MET A 1 76.58 -3.84 40.97
N ALA A 2 75.46 -4.01 40.27
CA ALA A 2 75.12 -4.58 38.97
C ALA A 2 73.83 -3.92 38.44
N LYS A 3 73.69 -3.87 37.11
CA LYS A 3 72.50 -3.46 36.34
C LYS A 3 71.25 -4.25 36.74
N LYS A 4 70.06 -3.64 36.61
CA LYS A 4 68.90 -4.28 35.94
C LYS A 4 67.76 -3.31 35.63
N SER A 5 67.52 -3.13 34.34
CA SER A 5 66.29 -2.66 33.71
C SER A 5 65.07 -3.48 34.12
N LYS A 6 63.88 -2.86 34.10
CA LYS A 6 62.55 -3.47 33.87
C LYS A 6 61.56 -2.34 33.55
N SER A 7 61.36 -2.04 32.27
CA SER A 7 60.29 -2.56 31.40
C SER A 7 58.93 -1.90 31.67
N SER A 8 58.56 -0.96 30.79
CA SER A 8 57.23 -0.37 30.66
C SER A 8 56.17 -1.46 30.50
N GLN A 9 55.22 -1.52 31.45
CA GLN A 9 54.02 -2.33 31.32
C GLN A 9 52.93 -1.49 30.66
N PHE A 10 52.72 -1.72 29.36
CA PHE A 10 51.45 -1.39 28.70
C PHE A 10 50.33 -2.23 29.35
N PRO A 11 49.15 -1.66 29.65
CA PRO A 11 48.02 -2.48 30.04
C PRO A 11 47.52 -3.27 28.82
N GLN A 12 47.68 -4.60 28.85
CA GLN A 12 46.98 -5.53 27.97
C GLN A 12 45.48 -5.44 28.27
N ASN A 13 44.75 -4.66 27.47
CA ASN A 13 43.29 -4.68 27.53
C ASN A 13 42.83 -5.99 26.87
N ARG A 14 42.49 -6.96 27.72
CA ARG A 14 41.98 -8.28 27.37
C ARG A 14 40.77 -8.13 26.47
N SER A 15 40.90 -8.54 25.21
CA SER A 15 39.79 -8.65 24.25
C SER A 15 38.68 -9.51 24.86
N GLN A 16 37.66 -8.87 25.41
CA GLN A 16 36.43 -9.57 25.79
C GLN A 16 35.71 -9.94 24.51
N SER A 17 35.83 -11.21 24.14
CA SER A 17 34.95 -11.89 23.20
C SER A 17 33.52 -11.84 23.76
N THR A 18 32.80 -10.77 23.45
CA THR A 18 31.35 -10.73 23.63
C THR A 18 30.76 -11.58 22.52
N LYS A 19 30.40 -12.81 22.87
CA LYS A 19 29.59 -13.72 22.04
C LYS A 19 28.48 -12.90 21.36
N PRO A 20 28.28 -13.02 20.04
CA PRO A 20 27.17 -12.33 19.39
C PRO A 20 25.88 -12.80 20.05
N LYS A 21 25.12 -11.86 20.62
CA LYS A 21 23.78 -12.12 21.12
C LYS A 21 22.98 -12.68 19.95
N PHE A 22 22.51 -13.91 20.09
CA PHE A 22 21.55 -14.50 19.17
C PHE A 22 20.32 -13.59 19.16
N VAL A 23 20.17 -12.80 18.11
CA VAL A 23 18.94 -12.06 17.85
C VAL A 23 17.96 -13.12 17.38
N PRO A 24 16.85 -13.37 18.09
CA PRO A 24 15.85 -14.30 17.60
C PRO A 24 15.42 -13.83 16.20
N PRO A 25 15.27 -14.75 15.22
CA PRO A 25 14.76 -14.37 13.92
C PRO A 25 13.42 -13.66 14.11
N VAL A 26 13.21 -12.58 13.38
CA VAL A 26 11.94 -11.83 13.36
C VAL A 26 10.86 -12.77 12.82
N THR A 27 10.30 -13.61 13.68
CA THR A 27 9.24 -14.56 13.35
C THR A 27 7.89 -13.89 13.52
N SER A 28 7.61 -12.94 12.65
CA SER A 28 6.25 -12.63 12.19
C SER A 28 6.33 -11.75 10.95
N SER A 29 7.07 -12.21 9.94
CA SER A 29 6.66 -11.87 8.57
C SER A 29 5.26 -12.45 8.44
N GLN A 30 4.26 -11.59 8.61
CA GLN A 30 2.87 -11.87 8.29
C GLN A 30 2.90 -12.29 6.82
N ARG A 31 2.98 -13.60 6.58
CA ARG A 31 3.25 -14.14 5.24
C ARG A 31 2.21 -13.51 4.33
N VAL A 32 2.67 -12.84 3.27
CA VAL A 32 1.77 -12.38 2.22
C VAL A 32 0.92 -13.59 1.84
N GLN A 33 -0.41 -13.44 1.88
CA GLN A 33 -1.35 -14.49 1.49
C GLN A 33 -1.95 -14.09 0.14
N PRO A 34 -1.34 -14.50 -0.99
CA PRO A 34 -1.77 -14.06 -2.31
C PRO A 34 -3.20 -14.47 -2.63
N GLU A 35 -3.65 -15.62 -2.14
CA GLU A 35 -5.01 -16.13 -2.33
C GLU A 35 -6.01 -15.20 -1.66
N GLN A 36 -5.77 -14.84 -0.39
CA GLN A 36 -6.63 -13.90 0.32
C GLN A 36 -6.62 -12.51 -0.32
N MET A 37 -5.46 -12.04 -0.81
CA MET A 37 -5.38 -10.77 -1.55
C MET A 37 -6.17 -10.83 -2.87
N SER A 38 -6.12 -11.97 -3.57
CA SER A 38 -6.92 -12.19 -4.77
C SER A 38 -8.41 -12.18 -4.47
N LEU A 39 -8.86 -12.84 -3.40
CA LEU A 39 -10.26 -12.84 -2.98
C LEU A 39 -10.74 -11.45 -2.55
N ASN A 40 -9.90 -10.68 -1.85
CA ASN A 40 -10.22 -9.29 -1.53
C ASN A 40 -10.32 -8.44 -2.81
N ALA A 41 -9.38 -8.57 -3.73
CA ALA A 41 -9.45 -7.84 -5.00
C ALA A 41 -10.70 -8.20 -5.80
N HIS A 42 -11.06 -9.48 -5.84
CA HIS A 42 -12.30 -9.98 -6.43
C HIS A 42 -13.54 -9.30 -5.84
N SER A 43 -13.65 -9.29 -4.50
CA SER A 43 -14.79 -8.67 -3.82
C SER A 43 -14.88 -7.17 -4.08
N HIS A 44 -13.75 -6.45 -4.15
CA HIS A 44 -13.74 -5.04 -4.48
C HIS A 44 -14.30 -4.78 -5.90
N ILE A 45 -13.91 -5.60 -6.88
CA ILE A 45 -14.41 -5.49 -8.26
C ILE A 45 -15.90 -5.80 -8.34
N GLN A 46 -16.35 -6.86 -7.66
CA GLN A 46 -17.77 -7.19 -7.60
C GLN A 46 -18.60 -6.09 -6.94
N LEU A 47 -18.11 -5.50 -5.85
CA LEU A 47 -18.79 -4.39 -5.19
C LEU A 47 -18.92 -3.18 -6.12
N TYR A 48 -17.86 -2.86 -6.88
CA TYR A 48 -17.94 -1.79 -7.87
C TYR A 48 -19.00 -2.08 -8.93
N LEU A 49 -19.01 -3.29 -9.51
CA LEU A 49 -20.00 -3.70 -10.51
C LEU A 49 -21.43 -3.62 -9.97
N GLN A 50 -21.66 -4.11 -8.76
CA GLN A 50 -22.97 -4.03 -8.09
C GLN A 50 -23.41 -2.57 -7.87
N THR A 51 -22.49 -1.72 -7.38
CA THR A 51 -22.77 -0.31 -7.10
C THR A 51 -23.03 0.49 -8.38
N ALA A 52 -22.30 0.17 -9.45
CA ALA A 52 -22.48 0.77 -10.78
C ALA A 52 -23.63 0.15 -11.58
N GLN A 53 -24.28 -0.90 -11.05
CA GLN A 53 -25.31 -1.69 -11.74
C GLN A 53 -24.85 -2.21 -13.11
N LYS A 54 -23.57 -2.61 -13.20
CA LYS A 54 -22.96 -3.12 -14.42
C LYS A 54 -22.75 -4.64 -14.32
N PRO A 55 -23.08 -5.42 -15.36
CA PRO A 55 -22.82 -6.86 -15.39
C PRO A 55 -21.34 -7.19 -15.65
N TYR A 56 -20.60 -6.28 -16.29
CA TYR A 56 -19.19 -6.40 -16.65
C TYR A 56 -18.51 -5.03 -16.63
N LEU A 57 -17.17 -5.01 -16.66
CA LEU A 57 -16.38 -3.80 -16.78
C LEU A 57 -16.25 -3.41 -18.25
N GLU A 58 -16.52 -2.13 -18.54
CA GLU A 58 -16.23 -1.56 -19.85
C GLU A 58 -14.72 -1.32 -20.00
N GLN A 59 -14.25 -1.12 -21.23
CA GLN A 59 -12.83 -0.90 -21.51
C GLN A 59 -12.27 0.30 -20.71
N GLU A 60 -13.06 1.35 -20.51
CA GLU A 60 -12.64 2.51 -19.76
C GLU A 60 -12.59 2.28 -18.25
N ASP A 61 -13.41 1.36 -17.73
CA ASP A 61 -13.34 0.91 -16.35
C ASP A 61 -12.05 0.13 -16.12
N LEU A 62 -11.75 -0.82 -17.01
CA LEU A 62 -10.48 -1.55 -17.01
C LEU A 62 -9.29 -0.58 -17.07
N ASN A 63 -9.31 0.38 -17.98
CA ASN A 63 -8.26 1.38 -18.11
C ASN A 63 -8.13 2.25 -16.84
N ALA A 64 -9.22 2.55 -16.14
CA ALA A 64 -9.17 3.27 -14.87
C ALA A 64 -8.46 2.46 -13.78
N ILE A 65 -8.72 1.15 -13.69
CA ILE A 65 -8.08 0.25 -12.71
C ILE A 65 -6.58 0.12 -13.00
N LEU A 66 -6.21 -0.08 -14.26
CA LEU A 66 -4.81 -0.14 -14.68
C LEU A 66 -4.06 1.17 -14.34
N ARG A 67 -4.70 2.32 -14.58
CA ARG A 67 -4.14 3.63 -14.20
C ARG A 67 -4.01 3.78 -12.69
N LEU A 68 -4.96 3.30 -11.89
CA LEU A 68 -4.83 3.31 -10.42
C LEU A 68 -3.60 2.51 -9.99
N SER A 69 -3.41 1.30 -10.54
CA SER A 69 -2.27 0.44 -10.25
C SER A 69 -0.94 1.14 -10.53
N GLN A 70 -0.82 1.80 -11.68
CA GLN A 70 0.35 2.61 -12.03
C GLN A 70 0.52 3.82 -11.10
N HIS A 71 -0.56 4.54 -10.81
CA HIS A 71 -0.54 5.73 -9.95
C HIS A 71 -0.08 5.39 -8.53
N LEU A 72 -0.58 4.29 -7.96
CA LEU A 72 -0.19 3.83 -6.63
C LEU A 72 1.29 3.46 -6.57
N ARG A 73 1.84 2.87 -7.64
CA ARG A 73 3.27 2.52 -7.72
C ARG A 73 4.17 3.75 -7.71
N ILE A 74 3.79 4.80 -8.43
CA ILE A 74 4.65 5.97 -8.65
C ILE A 74 4.43 7.04 -7.58
N PHE A 75 3.18 7.33 -7.25
CA PHE A 75 2.79 8.50 -6.44
C PHE A 75 2.15 8.15 -5.10
N GLY A 76 1.68 6.90 -4.93
CA GLY A 76 1.08 6.43 -3.68
C GLY A 76 -0.33 6.95 -3.38
N LEU A 77 -0.82 6.58 -2.18
CA LEU A 77 -2.22 6.76 -1.76
C LEU A 77 -2.64 8.22 -1.62
N LEU A 78 -1.82 9.07 -0.99
CA LEU A 78 -2.15 10.48 -0.78
C LEU A 78 -2.38 11.23 -2.10
N SER A 79 -1.55 10.93 -3.10
CA SER A 79 -1.70 11.50 -4.44
C SER A 79 -2.97 10.98 -5.14
N ALA A 80 -3.29 9.69 -4.99
CA ALA A 80 -4.49 9.11 -5.58
C ALA A 80 -5.78 9.74 -5.02
N VAL A 81 -5.88 9.96 -3.70
CA VAL A 81 -7.05 10.65 -3.13
C VAL A 81 -7.09 12.13 -3.48
N GLY A 82 -5.91 12.74 -3.66
CA GLY A 82 -5.78 14.09 -4.19
C GLY A 82 -6.45 14.20 -5.54
N TYR A 83 -6.15 13.29 -6.47
CA TYR A 83 -6.79 13.23 -7.78
C TYR A 83 -8.31 13.06 -7.71
N ILE A 84 -8.81 12.16 -6.84
CA ILE A 84 -10.26 11.96 -6.62
C ILE A 84 -10.96 13.26 -6.20
N ASN A 85 -10.29 14.07 -5.38
CA ASN A 85 -10.86 15.26 -4.74
C ASN A 85 -10.49 16.58 -5.43
N GLN A 86 -9.71 16.56 -6.50
CA GLN A 86 -9.37 17.77 -7.26
C GLN A 86 -10.64 18.40 -7.87
N SER A 87 -10.83 19.68 -7.59
CA SER A 87 -12.00 20.48 -8.00
C SER A 87 -11.86 21.12 -9.38
N ASN A 88 -10.77 20.87 -10.12
CA ASN A 88 -10.57 21.53 -11.41
C ASN A 88 -11.65 21.10 -12.42
N ASP A 89 -12.42 22.10 -12.86
CA ASP A 89 -13.61 22.12 -13.72
C ASP A 89 -13.51 21.43 -15.10
N GLN A 90 -12.43 20.70 -15.37
CA GLN A 90 -12.41 19.83 -16.53
C GLN A 90 -13.22 18.57 -16.21
N ASN A 91 -14.54 18.69 -16.40
CA ASN A 91 -15.51 17.58 -16.54
C ASN A 91 -15.15 16.70 -17.76
N GLY A 92 -13.92 16.18 -17.79
CA GLY A 92 -13.42 15.30 -18.82
C GLY A 92 -14.04 13.93 -18.64
N LYS A 93 -14.52 13.35 -19.75
CA LYS A 93 -15.07 11.98 -19.82
C LYS A 93 -14.21 10.96 -19.08
N VAL A 94 -12.89 11.13 -19.12
CA VAL A 94 -11.92 10.27 -18.42
C VAL A 94 -12.11 10.34 -16.90
N ARG A 95 -12.24 11.53 -16.31
CA ARG A 95 -12.35 11.69 -14.85
C ARG A 95 -13.66 11.12 -14.32
N ASN A 96 -14.77 11.37 -15.03
CA ASN A 96 -16.09 10.85 -14.66
C ASN A 96 -16.13 9.32 -14.62
N ARG A 97 -15.31 8.66 -15.44
CA ARG A 97 -15.15 7.20 -15.44
C ARG A 97 -14.14 6.71 -14.40
N THR A 98 -13.08 7.49 -14.17
CA THR A 98 -11.97 7.11 -13.28
C THR A 98 -12.34 7.21 -11.81
N VAL A 99 -12.94 8.33 -11.41
CA VAL A 99 -13.15 8.68 -10.00
C VAL A 99 -14.05 7.67 -9.27
N PRO A 100 -15.19 7.21 -9.82
CA PRO A 100 -16.05 6.24 -9.12
C PRO A 100 -15.33 4.94 -8.79
N ILE A 101 -14.53 4.42 -9.73
CA ILE A 101 -13.74 3.19 -9.53
C ILE A 101 -12.67 3.40 -8.49
N TRP A 102 -11.90 4.49 -8.61
CA TRP A 102 -10.81 4.76 -7.68
C TRP A 102 -11.34 4.97 -6.26
N GLN A 103 -12.45 5.69 -6.11
CA GLN A 103 -13.11 5.86 -4.83
C GLN A 103 -13.56 4.52 -4.24
N CYS A 104 -14.18 3.65 -5.05
CA CYS A 104 -14.63 2.34 -4.59
C CYS A 104 -13.46 1.46 -4.15
N LEU A 105 -12.45 1.28 -5.01
CA LEU A 105 -11.32 0.39 -4.72
C LEU A 105 -10.46 0.88 -3.54
N LEU A 106 -10.23 2.20 -3.44
CA LEU A 106 -9.50 2.78 -2.32
C LEU A 106 -10.35 2.82 -1.06
N GLY A 107 -11.66 3.03 -1.17
CA GLY A 107 -12.60 2.93 -0.05
C GLY A 107 -12.51 1.57 0.62
N GLU A 108 -12.67 0.50 -0.15
CA GLU A 108 -12.59 -0.87 0.37
C GLU A 108 -11.20 -1.25 0.90
N LEU A 109 -10.13 -0.69 0.33
CA LEU A 109 -8.79 -0.88 0.88
C LEU A 109 -8.63 -0.25 2.27
N ILE A 110 -9.14 0.97 2.45
CA ILE A 110 -8.92 1.80 3.64
C ILE A 110 -9.93 1.49 4.74
N ALA A 111 -11.14 1.14 4.35
CA ALA A 111 -12.28 0.95 5.24
C ALA A 111 -13.22 -0.12 4.65
N PRO A 112 -12.83 -1.41 4.70
CA PRO A 112 -13.65 -2.48 4.13
C PRO A 112 -15.08 -2.44 4.68
N GLY A 113 -16.08 -2.45 3.79
CA GLY A 113 -17.50 -2.40 4.15
C GLY A 113 -18.04 -1.02 4.54
N GLU A 114 -17.21 0.03 4.56
CA GLU A 114 -17.62 1.41 4.83
C GLU A 114 -17.76 2.20 3.52
N ARG A 115 -18.95 2.75 3.26
CA ARG A 115 -19.16 3.62 2.10
C ARG A 115 -18.63 5.03 2.37
N LEU A 116 -17.36 5.24 2.06
CA LEU A 116 -16.71 6.54 2.20
C LEU A 116 -17.07 7.50 1.06
N SER A 117 -17.45 8.73 1.39
CA SER A 117 -17.49 9.81 0.41
C SER A 117 -16.06 10.16 -0.07
N LYS A 118 -15.94 10.91 -1.15
CA LYS A 118 -14.63 11.37 -1.66
C LYS A 118 -13.85 12.15 -0.60
N GLN A 119 -14.57 12.99 0.14
CA GLN A 119 -14.02 13.84 1.19
C GLN A 119 -13.61 12.99 2.40
N ASP A 120 -14.45 12.06 2.84
CA ASP A 120 -14.12 11.18 3.99
C ASP A 120 -12.91 10.30 3.69
N LEU A 121 -12.83 9.76 2.47
CA LEU A 121 -11.67 8.97 2.01
C LEU A 121 -10.39 9.80 2.05
N ARG A 122 -10.45 11.06 1.59
CA ARG A 122 -9.32 11.98 1.65
C ARG A 122 -8.94 12.28 3.10
N GLU A 123 -9.90 12.61 3.94
CA GLU A 123 -9.65 12.95 5.33
C GLU A 123 -9.03 11.79 6.09
N LYS A 124 -9.52 10.56 5.89
CA LYS A 124 -8.97 9.35 6.52
C LYS A 124 -7.52 9.11 6.10
N ILE A 125 -7.19 9.24 4.81
CA ILE A 125 -5.81 9.11 4.32
C ILE A 125 -4.92 10.25 4.80
N VAL A 126 -5.38 11.50 4.75
CA VAL A 126 -4.60 12.67 5.25
C VAL A 126 -4.35 12.53 6.75
N LYS A 127 -5.36 12.15 7.52
CA LYS A 127 -5.24 11.89 8.96
C LYS A 127 -4.21 10.80 9.22
N MET A 128 -4.27 9.68 8.51
CA MET A 128 -3.31 8.59 8.62
C MET A 128 -1.88 9.05 8.30
N THR A 129 -1.68 9.84 7.24
CA THR A 129 -0.34 10.37 6.90
C THR A 129 0.27 11.27 7.98
N ARG A 130 -0.56 12.05 8.68
CA ARG A 130 -0.11 13.01 9.69
C ARG A 130 0.04 12.41 11.08
N GLN A 131 -0.89 11.54 11.45
CA GLN A 131 -1.02 11.01 12.81
C GLN A 131 -0.41 9.62 12.98
N ASN A 132 -0.38 8.81 11.91
CA ASN A 132 0.17 7.45 11.94
C ASN A 132 0.94 7.11 10.64
N PRO A 133 2.11 7.73 10.40
CA PRO A 133 2.90 7.44 9.20
C PRO A 133 3.26 5.96 9.00
N PRO A 134 3.56 5.15 10.05
CA PRO A 134 3.78 3.72 9.88
C PRO A 134 2.57 2.97 9.31
N GLU A 135 1.37 3.28 9.79
CA GLU A 135 0.12 2.71 9.27
C GLU A 135 -0.13 3.12 7.82
N TYR A 136 0.12 4.38 7.48
CA TYR A 136 0.07 4.85 6.09
C TYR A 136 1.00 4.04 5.18
N MET A 137 2.25 3.82 5.61
CA MET A 137 3.22 3.05 4.84
C MET A 137 2.81 1.58 4.71
N ALA A 138 2.25 0.97 5.75
CA ALA A 138 1.71 -0.39 5.68
C ALA A 138 0.54 -0.47 4.69
N MET A 139 -0.36 0.51 4.74
CA MET A 139 -1.51 0.59 3.85
C MET A 139 -1.11 0.80 2.40
N TRP A 140 -0.12 1.66 2.15
CA TRP A 140 0.43 1.85 0.80
C TRP A 140 1.09 0.56 0.28
N ARG A 141 1.90 -0.13 1.09
CA ARG A 141 2.46 -1.43 0.68
C ARG A 141 1.37 -2.45 0.37
N ARG A 142 0.31 -2.50 1.18
CA ARG A 142 -0.85 -3.37 0.92
C ARG A 142 -1.52 -3.02 -0.41
N SER A 143 -1.67 -1.73 -0.74
CA SER A 143 -2.21 -1.31 -2.03
C SER A 143 -1.35 -1.80 -3.21
N LEU A 144 -0.03 -1.80 -3.07
CA LEU A 144 0.88 -2.29 -4.10
C LEU A 144 0.80 -3.80 -4.31
N ILE A 145 0.59 -4.57 -3.24
CA ILE A 145 0.36 -6.02 -3.31
C ILE A 145 -1.01 -6.32 -3.94
N LEU A 146 -2.03 -5.53 -3.61
CA LEU A 146 -3.40 -5.74 -4.08
C LEU A 146 -3.59 -5.33 -5.55
N ALA A 147 -2.86 -4.32 -6.02
CA ALA A 147 -3.07 -3.75 -7.36
C ALA A 147 -2.90 -4.74 -8.53
N PRO A 148 -1.93 -5.68 -8.54
CA PRO A 148 -1.88 -6.75 -9.54
C PRO A 148 -3.12 -7.65 -9.54
N HIS A 149 -3.70 -7.95 -8.37
CA HIS A 149 -4.92 -8.75 -8.27
C HIS A 149 -6.14 -7.97 -8.77
N TRP A 150 -6.22 -6.65 -8.51
CA TRP A 150 -7.23 -5.81 -9.15
C TRP A 150 -7.11 -5.86 -10.67
N ASN A 151 -5.89 -5.78 -11.22
CA ASN A 151 -5.68 -5.85 -12.67
C ASN A 151 -6.12 -7.20 -13.24
N PHE A 152 -5.83 -8.31 -12.54
CA PHE A 152 -6.25 -9.65 -12.95
C PHE A 152 -7.78 -9.75 -13.01
N TRP A 153 -8.47 -9.44 -11.92
CA TRP A 153 -9.93 -9.53 -11.86
C TRP A 153 -10.61 -8.53 -12.77
N ALA A 154 -10.05 -7.33 -12.94
CA ALA A 154 -10.58 -6.35 -13.88
C ALA A 154 -10.59 -6.88 -15.32
N ARG A 155 -9.56 -7.64 -15.72
CA ARG A 155 -9.50 -8.29 -17.04
C ARG A 155 -10.47 -9.47 -17.12
N ALA A 156 -10.61 -10.25 -16.05
CA ALA A 156 -11.55 -11.37 -16.01
C ALA A 156 -13.03 -10.93 -16.11
N TYR A 157 -13.35 -9.73 -15.61
CA TYR A 157 -14.68 -9.13 -15.70
C TYR A 157 -14.84 -8.13 -16.86
N ALA A 158 -13.81 -7.93 -17.69
CA ALA A 158 -13.92 -7.05 -18.84
C ALA A 158 -14.82 -7.67 -19.90
N GLN A 159 -15.63 -6.84 -20.56
CA GLN A 159 -16.39 -7.27 -21.73
C GLN A 159 -15.43 -7.71 -22.84
N THR A 160 -15.51 -8.98 -23.24
CA THR A 160 -14.88 -9.51 -24.46
C THR A 160 -15.71 -9.23 -25.69
#